data_AF-A0A139RPT6-F1
#
_entry.id   AF-A0A139RPT6-F1
#
_cell.length_a   1.000
_cell.length_b   1.000
_cell.length_c   1.000
_cell.angle_alpha   90.00
_cell.angle_beta   90.00
_cell.angle_gamma   90.00
#
_symmetry.space_group_name_H-M   'P 1'
#
loop_
_entity.id
_entity.type
_entity.pdbx_description
1 polymer ?
#
loop_
_entity_poly.entity_id
_entity_poly.type
_entity_poly.pdbx_seq_one_letter_code
_entity_poly.pdbx_strand_id
1 'polypeptide(L)'
;MTTKGYFGQFGGSFVPEPIQALLDELEVTFDKYKEDPEFLAEFRHYLKDYSGRETPLYFAESLTDHLGGAKIYLKREDLNHLGSHKLNNVLGQILLAKRMGKKRVIAETGAGQHGVATAAAAAKFGMACYVYMGAEDVERQRLNVFRMEMMGATVHAVETGTRTLKDAVDAAFGAWMNDLEAFYVLGSAVGPHPYPTIVHEFQKVISEESRRQILEKEGRLPDYVIACVGGGSNAIGAFSQYVADEEVKLVGVEAAGHGLDTDKHAATMTKGSIGIVDGMKTYAVFGQDGQVAPVYSISAGLDYPGVGPEHAYFKDSGRVEYVAATDEEAVQALLLLSKTEGIIPAIESSHAIAEAVKRAPKLSKDEIIIINVSGRGDKDVAAIADYLEAKK
;
A
#
# COMPACT_ATOMS: atom_id res chain seq x y z
N MET A 1 -8.41 -1.09 -28.25
CA MET A 1 -9.51 -0.52 -27.45
C MET A 1 -9.17 -0.78 -25.99
N THR A 2 -9.04 0.25 -25.17
CA THR A 2 -8.89 0.10 -23.71
C THR A 2 -10.25 -0.33 -23.15
N THR A 3 -10.37 -1.60 -22.77
CA THR A 3 -11.60 -2.11 -22.15
C THR A 3 -11.76 -1.47 -20.77
N LYS A 4 -12.92 -0.88 -20.52
CA LYS A 4 -13.24 -0.22 -19.24
C LYS A 4 -13.01 -1.20 -18.08
N GLY A 5 -12.31 -0.74 -17.05
CA GLY A 5 -11.91 -1.54 -15.89
C GLY A 5 -10.73 -2.49 -16.10
N TYR A 6 -10.06 -2.45 -17.26
CA TYR A 6 -8.87 -3.24 -17.53
C TYR A 6 -7.63 -2.39 -17.82
N PHE A 7 -6.48 -2.84 -17.31
CA PHE A 7 -5.14 -2.38 -17.66
C PHE A 7 -4.49 -3.47 -18.53
N GLY A 8 -4.49 -3.26 -19.85
CA GLY A 8 -4.16 -4.33 -20.79
C GLY A 8 -5.10 -5.53 -20.62
N GLN A 9 -4.58 -6.65 -20.12
CA GLN A 9 -5.35 -7.87 -19.87
C GLN A 9 -5.76 -8.08 -18.40
N PHE A 10 -5.36 -7.18 -17.49
CA PHE A 10 -5.55 -7.29 -16.04
C PHE A 10 -6.64 -6.35 -15.55
N GLY A 11 -7.23 -6.64 -14.39
CA GLY A 11 -8.35 -5.88 -13.81
C GLY A 11 -9.67 -6.61 -13.99
N GLY A 12 -10.71 -5.90 -14.42
CA GLY A 12 -12.08 -6.40 -14.50
C GLY A 12 -12.81 -6.35 -13.16
N SER A 13 -14.01 -6.92 -13.16
CA SER A 13 -14.86 -7.05 -11.98
C SER A 13 -15.48 -8.44 -11.98
N PHE A 14 -14.89 -9.34 -11.20
CA PHE A 14 -15.26 -10.76 -11.09
C PHE A 14 -15.98 -11.02 -9.77
N VAL A 15 -17.15 -10.42 -9.60
CA VAL A 15 -17.93 -10.45 -8.36
C VAL A 15 -19.39 -10.85 -8.61
N PRO A 16 -20.13 -11.27 -7.57
CA PRO A 16 -21.57 -11.51 -7.68
C PRO A 16 -22.37 -10.26 -8.07
N GLU A 17 -23.51 -10.45 -8.73
CA GLU A 17 -24.38 -9.38 -9.24
C GLU A 17 -24.76 -8.30 -8.20
N PRO A 18 -25.10 -8.63 -6.93
CA PRO A 18 -25.40 -7.60 -5.93
C PRO A 18 -24.23 -6.67 -5.64
N ILE A 19 -23.00 -7.19 -5.64
CA ILE A 19 -21.79 -6.38 -5.45
C ILE A 19 -21.50 -5.58 -6.70
N GLN A 20 -21.70 -6.15 -7.88
CA GLN A 20 -21.52 -5.43 -9.14
C GLN A 20 -22.37 -4.16 -9.19
N ALA A 21 -23.63 -4.23 -8.76
CA ALA A 21 -24.51 -3.05 -8.72
C ALA A 21 -23.96 -1.93 -7.80
N LEU A 22 -23.37 -2.28 -6.66
CA LEU A 22 -22.73 -1.30 -5.76
C LEU A 22 -21.44 -0.72 -6.35
N LEU A 23 -20.66 -1.53 -7.05
CA LEU A 23 -19.46 -1.09 -7.75
C LEU A 23 -19.80 -0.14 -8.90
N ASP A 24 -20.88 -0.40 -9.63
CA ASP A 24 -21.37 0.48 -10.69
C ASP A 24 -21.83 1.84 -10.13
N GLU A 25 -22.52 1.85 -8.99
CA GLU A 25 -22.91 3.09 -8.28
C GLU A 25 -21.68 3.87 -7.80
N LEU A 26 -20.69 3.16 -7.23
CA LEU A 26 -19.42 3.73 -6.81
C LEU A 26 -18.66 4.33 -7.99
N GLU A 27 -18.60 3.64 -9.13
CA GLU A 27 -17.95 4.14 -10.32
C GLU A 27 -18.59 5.44 -10.80
N VAL A 28 -19.92 5.46 -10.97
CA VAL A 28 -20.64 6.66 -11.40
C VAL A 28 -20.37 7.82 -10.46
N THR A 29 -20.34 7.55 -9.16
CA THR A 29 -20.03 8.57 -8.14
C THR A 29 -18.59 9.06 -8.27
N PHE A 30 -17.63 8.15 -8.40
CA PHE A 30 -16.23 8.50 -8.56
C PHE A 30 -15.97 9.31 -9.83
N ASP A 31 -16.49 8.87 -10.98
CA ASP A 31 -16.35 9.57 -12.25
C ASP A 31 -16.95 10.97 -12.20
N LYS A 32 -18.04 11.16 -11.46
CA LYS A 32 -18.65 12.48 -11.23
C LYS A 32 -17.76 13.40 -10.40
N TYR A 33 -17.13 12.90 -9.34
CA TYR A 33 -16.45 13.75 -8.34
C TYR A 33 -14.92 13.83 -8.49
N LYS A 34 -14.28 12.94 -9.25
CA LYS A 34 -12.81 12.92 -9.39
C LYS A 34 -12.21 14.21 -9.96
N GLU A 35 -12.98 14.94 -10.78
CA GLU A 35 -12.60 16.24 -11.35
C GLU A 35 -13.47 17.39 -10.84
N ASP A 36 -14.38 17.13 -9.90
CA ASP A 36 -15.27 18.16 -9.35
C ASP A 36 -14.49 19.15 -8.47
N PRO A 37 -14.54 20.46 -8.75
CA PRO A 37 -13.74 21.45 -8.02
C PRO A 37 -14.06 21.51 -6.52
N GLU A 38 -15.32 21.30 -6.11
CA GLU A 38 -15.73 21.34 -4.71
C GLU A 38 -15.24 20.11 -3.95
N PHE A 39 -15.36 18.92 -4.55
CA PHE A 39 -14.81 17.68 -4.00
C PHE A 39 -13.28 17.78 -3.85
N LEU A 40 -12.58 18.23 -4.88
CA LEU A 40 -11.13 18.38 -4.85
C LEU A 40 -10.67 19.43 -3.82
N ALA A 41 -11.42 20.51 -3.65
CA ALA A 41 -11.15 21.50 -2.61
C ALA A 41 -11.33 20.91 -1.21
N GLU A 42 -12.42 20.15 -0.96
CA GLU A 42 -12.67 19.47 0.31
C GLU A 42 -11.58 18.40 0.58
N PHE A 43 -11.23 17.59 -0.42
CA PHE A 43 -10.19 16.57 -0.30
C PHE A 43 -8.83 17.19 0.00
N ARG A 44 -8.40 18.21 -0.75
CA ARG A 44 -7.14 18.93 -0.51
C ARG A 44 -7.10 19.63 0.84
N HIS A 45 -8.22 20.17 1.31
CA HIS A 45 -8.33 20.74 2.65
C HIS A 45 -8.00 19.67 3.71
N TYR A 46 -8.58 18.47 3.62
CA TYR A 46 -8.28 17.41 4.59
C TYR A 46 -6.88 16.80 4.42
N LEU A 47 -6.38 16.66 3.20
CA LEU A 47 -4.99 16.27 3.00
C LEU A 47 -4.04 17.26 3.69
N LYS A 48 -4.26 18.57 3.53
CA LYS A 48 -3.41 19.59 4.12
C LYS A 48 -3.59 19.67 5.64
N ASP A 49 -4.79 20.00 6.10
CA ASP A 49 -5.02 20.44 7.48
C ASP A 49 -5.27 19.29 8.45
N TYR A 50 -5.67 18.10 7.96
CA TYR A 50 -5.92 16.93 8.78
C TYR A 50 -4.83 15.85 8.62
N SER A 51 -4.40 15.54 7.39
CA SER A 51 -3.32 14.57 7.15
C SER A 51 -1.93 15.19 7.37
N GLY A 52 -1.78 16.51 7.18
CA GLY A 52 -0.50 17.21 7.32
C GLY A 52 0.32 17.30 6.02
N ARG A 53 -0.33 17.19 4.85
CA ARG A 53 0.34 17.28 3.54
C ARG A 53 0.75 18.72 3.20
N GLU A 54 1.77 18.92 2.39
CA GLU A 54 2.62 17.92 1.73
C GLU A 54 3.62 17.23 2.66
N THR A 55 3.98 15.99 2.34
CA THR A 55 5.06 15.30 3.06
C THR A 55 6.42 15.72 2.50
N PRO A 56 7.46 15.86 3.33
CA PRO A 56 8.79 16.22 2.84
C PRO A 56 9.41 15.19 1.86
N LEU A 57 10.21 15.70 0.93
CA LEU A 57 11.23 14.92 0.22
C LEU A 57 12.60 15.20 0.88
N TYR A 58 13.03 14.27 1.74
CA TYR A 58 14.19 14.43 2.61
C TYR A 58 15.45 13.87 1.94
N PHE A 59 16.54 14.64 1.85
CA PHE A 59 17.83 14.14 1.41
C PHE A 59 18.51 13.40 2.57
N ALA A 60 18.71 12.09 2.44
CA ALA A 60 19.31 11.24 3.46
C ALA A 60 20.84 11.27 3.32
N GLU A 61 21.45 12.36 3.79
CA GLU A 61 22.89 12.64 3.67
C GLU A 61 23.73 11.52 4.28
N SER A 62 23.41 11.10 5.51
CA SER A 62 24.21 10.11 6.24
C SER A 62 24.12 8.72 5.61
N LEU A 63 22.95 8.34 5.11
CA LEU A 63 22.75 7.10 4.36
C LEU A 63 23.46 7.17 2.99
N THR A 64 23.37 8.30 2.30
CA THR A 64 24.05 8.52 1.02
C THR A 64 25.57 8.37 1.18
N ASP A 65 26.13 9.04 2.18
CA ASP A 65 27.57 8.95 2.50
C ASP A 65 27.97 7.54 2.91
N HIS A 66 27.14 6.85 3.70
CA HIS A 66 27.37 5.47 4.11
C HIS A 66 27.42 4.50 2.91
N LEU A 67 26.52 4.67 1.93
CA LEU A 67 26.45 3.80 0.74
C LEU A 67 27.48 4.18 -0.33
N GLY A 68 27.98 5.42 -0.31
CA GLY A 68 29.10 5.86 -1.15
C GLY A 68 28.79 6.01 -2.65
N GLY A 69 27.52 5.98 -3.04
CA GLY A 69 27.05 6.04 -4.43
C GLY A 69 25.97 7.09 -4.65
N ALA A 70 24.87 6.73 -5.31
CA ALA A 70 23.77 7.63 -5.67
C ALA A 70 23.19 8.40 -4.47
N LYS A 71 22.69 9.61 -4.73
CA LYS A 71 21.96 10.46 -3.79
C LYS A 71 20.63 9.80 -3.40
N ILE A 72 20.38 9.66 -2.10
CA ILE A 72 19.15 9.07 -1.58
C ILE A 72 18.19 10.14 -1.08
N TYR A 73 16.98 10.15 -1.66
CA TYR A 73 15.85 10.94 -1.19
C TYR A 73 14.76 10.04 -0.63
N LEU A 74 14.21 10.42 0.52
CA LEU A 74 13.10 9.74 1.16
C LEU A 74 11.82 10.57 1.00
N LYS A 75 10.81 10.03 0.33
CA LYS A 75 9.46 10.60 0.34
C LYS A 75 8.75 10.18 1.63
N ARG A 76 8.53 11.13 2.54
CA ARG A 76 8.23 10.91 3.96
C ARG A 76 6.75 10.67 4.28
N GLU A 77 6.14 9.64 3.68
CA GLU A 77 4.74 9.27 3.99
C GLU A 77 4.55 8.74 5.43
N ASP A 78 5.65 8.39 6.10
CA ASP A 78 5.73 8.08 7.52
C ASP A 78 5.31 9.25 8.44
N LEU A 79 5.39 10.50 7.93
CA LEU A 79 5.01 11.71 8.65
C LEU A 79 3.53 12.10 8.49
N ASN A 80 2.77 11.41 7.63
CA ASN A 80 1.33 11.63 7.56
C ASN A 80 0.69 11.41 8.94
N HIS A 81 -0.42 12.09 9.20
CA HIS A 81 -1.28 11.76 10.32
C HIS A 81 -1.57 10.25 10.33
N LEU A 82 -1.55 9.66 11.53
CA LEU A 82 -1.66 8.21 11.79
C LEU A 82 -0.46 7.34 11.34
N GLY A 83 0.44 7.87 10.51
CA GLY A 83 1.80 7.32 10.29
C GLY A 83 2.00 6.53 9.00
N SER A 84 1.15 6.69 7.98
CA SER A 84 1.37 6.04 6.67
C SER A 84 0.62 6.71 5.51
N HIS A 85 0.96 6.29 4.28
CA HIS A 85 0.26 6.67 3.04
C HIS A 85 -1.23 6.26 2.98
N LYS A 86 -1.70 5.36 3.86
CA LYS A 86 -3.08 4.83 3.78
C LYS A 86 -4.15 5.90 3.93
N LEU A 87 -3.86 6.95 4.70
CA LEU A 87 -4.82 8.02 4.96
C LEU A 87 -5.21 8.79 3.69
N ASN A 88 -4.32 8.90 2.68
CA ASN A 88 -4.61 9.55 1.40
C ASN A 88 -5.83 8.90 0.72
N ASN A 89 -5.77 7.58 0.55
CA ASN A 89 -6.84 6.77 -0.04
C ASN A 89 -8.12 6.80 0.80
N VAL A 90 -7.98 6.61 2.12
CA VAL A 90 -9.14 6.56 3.02
C VAL A 90 -9.92 7.87 3.01
N LEU A 91 -9.25 9.03 3.04
CA LEU A 91 -9.94 10.32 2.98
C LEU A 91 -10.74 10.45 1.68
N GLY A 92 -10.17 10.10 0.53
CA GLY A 92 -10.88 10.13 -0.74
C GLY A 92 -12.11 9.21 -0.75
N GLN A 93 -11.95 7.95 -0.33
CA GLN A 93 -13.05 6.99 -0.29
C GLN A 93 -14.14 7.37 0.72
N ILE A 94 -13.79 7.89 1.90
CA ILE A 94 -14.78 8.35 2.89
C ILE A 94 -15.56 9.56 2.37
N LEU A 95 -14.92 10.46 1.63
CA LEU A 95 -15.63 11.56 0.97
C LEU A 95 -16.58 11.06 -0.12
N LEU A 96 -16.20 10.02 -0.89
CA LEU A 96 -17.11 9.37 -1.83
C LEU A 96 -18.30 8.72 -1.09
N ALA A 97 -18.03 7.95 -0.02
CA ALA A 97 -19.07 7.35 0.82
C ALA A 97 -20.05 8.41 1.36
N LYS A 98 -19.54 9.56 1.80
CA LYS A 98 -20.35 10.72 2.23
C LYS A 98 -21.23 11.24 1.09
N ARG A 99 -20.73 11.33 -0.15
CA ARG A 99 -21.51 11.75 -1.33
C ARG A 99 -22.58 10.73 -1.73
N MET A 100 -22.33 9.45 -1.48
CA MET A 100 -23.30 8.35 -1.64
C MET A 100 -24.31 8.27 -0.48
N GLY A 101 -24.24 9.16 0.51
CA GLY A 101 -25.16 9.16 1.66
C GLY A 101 -24.92 8.03 2.67
N LYS A 102 -23.82 7.28 2.54
CA LYS A 102 -23.52 6.11 3.37
C LYS A 102 -23.25 6.55 4.81
N LYS A 103 -23.72 5.74 5.77
CA LYS A 103 -23.62 6.00 7.22
C LYS A 103 -22.71 5.03 7.95
N ARG A 104 -22.28 3.97 7.27
CA ARG A 104 -21.50 2.88 7.82
C ARG A 104 -20.43 2.49 6.82
N VAL A 105 -19.25 2.16 7.35
CA VAL A 105 -18.11 1.72 6.55
C VAL A 105 -17.59 0.40 7.08
N ILE A 106 -17.15 -0.44 6.16
CA ILE A 106 -16.46 -1.70 6.42
C ILE A 106 -15.04 -1.57 5.85
N ALA A 107 -14.05 -2.14 6.53
CA ALA A 107 -12.70 -2.27 6.02
C ALA A 107 -12.05 -3.57 6.53
N GLU A 108 -11.04 -4.03 5.82
CA GLU A 108 -10.12 -5.08 6.21
C GLU A 108 -8.82 -4.48 6.78
N THR A 109 -8.05 -5.23 7.57
CA THR A 109 -6.67 -4.82 7.87
C THR A 109 -5.79 -6.00 8.29
N GLY A 110 -4.50 -5.92 7.94
CA GLY A 110 -3.43 -6.82 8.41
C GLY A 110 -2.62 -6.10 9.49
N ALA A 111 -1.58 -5.35 9.09
CA ALA A 111 -0.76 -4.54 10.01
C ALA A 111 -1.51 -3.47 10.84
N GLY A 112 -2.82 -3.26 10.62
CA GLY A 112 -3.66 -2.32 11.35
C GLY A 112 -3.66 -0.88 10.82
N GLN A 113 -2.71 -0.49 9.96
CA GLN A 113 -2.61 0.89 9.46
C GLN A 113 -3.82 1.34 8.65
N HIS A 114 -4.36 0.47 7.78
CA HIS A 114 -5.57 0.77 7.00
C HIS A 114 -6.82 0.86 7.90
N GLY A 115 -6.94 -0.06 8.86
CA GLY A 115 -8.03 -0.04 9.83
C GLY A 115 -8.00 1.23 10.71
N VAL A 116 -6.82 1.62 11.20
CA VAL A 116 -6.62 2.87 11.96
C VAL A 116 -6.97 4.09 11.13
N ALA A 117 -6.55 4.15 9.86
CA ALA A 117 -6.91 5.25 8.96
C ALA A 117 -8.42 5.32 8.74
N THR A 118 -9.06 4.18 8.47
CA THR A 118 -10.51 4.08 8.25
C THR A 118 -11.29 4.49 9.50
N ALA A 119 -10.90 4.00 10.68
CA ALA A 119 -11.52 4.36 11.95
C ALA A 119 -11.45 5.86 12.22
N ALA A 120 -10.28 6.48 12.01
CA ALA A 120 -10.09 7.92 12.22
C ALA A 120 -10.98 8.76 11.30
N ALA A 121 -11.01 8.42 10.01
CA ALA A 121 -11.83 9.13 9.05
C ALA A 121 -13.32 8.91 9.32
N ALA A 122 -13.76 7.67 9.59
CA ALA A 122 -15.14 7.37 9.94
C ALA A 122 -15.60 8.16 11.18
N ALA A 123 -14.78 8.22 12.23
CA ALA A 123 -15.05 9.02 13.42
C ALA A 123 -15.22 10.51 13.09
N LYS A 124 -14.30 11.07 12.28
CA LYS A 124 -14.35 12.47 11.85
C LYS A 124 -15.62 12.81 11.07
N PHE A 125 -16.09 11.90 10.22
CA PHE A 125 -17.25 12.11 9.34
C PHE A 125 -18.56 11.52 9.91
N GLY A 126 -18.56 11.04 11.15
CA GLY A 126 -19.76 10.54 11.82
C GLY A 126 -20.34 9.27 11.20
N MET A 127 -19.47 8.37 10.73
CA MET A 127 -19.85 7.07 10.17
C MET A 127 -19.52 5.95 11.17
N ALA A 128 -20.39 4.95 11.29
CA ALA A 128 -20.03 3.74 12.04
C ALA A 128 -18.94 2.97 11.27
N CYS A 129 -17.96 2.41 11.98
CA CYS A 129 -16.82 1.73 11.36
C CYS A 129 -16.69 0.29 11.89
N TYR A 130 -16.68 -0.67 10.98
CA TYR A 130 -16.44 -2.08 11.26
C TYR A 130 -15.17 -2.51 10.55
N VAL A 131 -14.17 -2.95 11.31
CA VAL A 131 -12.88 -3.40 10.77
C VAL A 131 -12.74 -4.89 10.99
N TYR A 132 -12.45 -5.64 9.93
CA TYR A 132 -12.14 -7.06 9.97
C TYR A 132 -10.63 -7.26 9.97
N MET A 133 -10.14 -8.07 10.90
CA MET A 133 -8.70 -8.27 11.10
C MET A 133 -8.45 -9.73 11.48
N GLY A 134 -7.44 -10.36 10.87
CA GLY A 134 -7.09 -11.74 11.20
C GLY A 134 -6.73 -11.89 12.68
N ALA A 135 -7.15 -12.98 13.35
CA ALA A 135 -6.93 -13.14 14.78
C ALA A 135 -5.44 -13.15 15.17
N GLU A 136 -4.55 -13.70 14.32
CA GLU A 136 -3.11 -13.59 14.57
C GLU A 136 -2.61 -12.15 14.47
N ASP A 137 -3.13 -11.39 13.51
CA ASP A 137 -2.78 -9.98 13.36
C ASP A 137 -3.32 -9.12 14.52
N VAL A 138 -4.51 -9.44 15.06
CA VAL A 138 -5.08 -8.80 16.26
C VAL A 138 -4.13 -8.94 17.45
N GLU A 139 -3.56 -10.13 17.67
CA GLU A 139 -2.60 -10.36 18.74
C GLU A 139 -1.28 -9.60 18.50
N ARG A 140 -0.70 -9.76 17.30
CA ARG A 140 0.58 -9.14 16.91
C ARG A 140 0.52 -7.61 16.92
N GLN A 141 -0.64 -7.03 16.58
CA GLN A 141 -0.85 -5.59 16.38
C GLN A 141 -1.85 -4.99 17.38
N ARG A 142 -1.91 -5.53 18.60
CA ARG A 142 -2.84 -5.09 19.67
C ARG A 142 -2.94 -3.58 19.88
N LEU A 143 -1.84 -2.84 19.68
CA LEU A 143 -1.84 -1.38 19.82
C LEU A 143 -2.65 -0.68 18.73
N ASN A 144 -2.63 -1.19 17.50
CA ASN A 144 -3.46 -0.67 16.42
C ASN A 144 -4.93 -1.04 16.61
N VAL A 145 -5.23 -2.23 17.14
CA VAL A 145 -6.59 -2.62 17.56
C VAL A 145 -7.14 -1.63 18.58
N PHE A 146 -6.38 -1.38 19.65
CA PHE A 146 -6.78 -0.41 20.67
C PHE A 146 -6.96 1.02 20.11
N ARG A 147 -6.09 1.45 19.17
CA ARG A 147 -6.26 2.74 18.47
C ARG A 147 -7.57 2.82 17.69
N MET A 148 -7.96 1.75 16.99
CA MET A 148 -9.22 1.70 16.26
C MET A 148 -10.42 1.83 17.20
N GLU A 149 -10.42 1.08 18.31
CA GLU A 149 -11.48 1.11 19.32
C GLU A 149 -11.58 2.47 20.03
N MET A 150 -10.46 3.12 20.33
CA MET A 150 -10.44 4.50 20.86
C MET A 150 -11.11 5.50 19.92
N MET A 151 -11.11 5.22 18.61
CA MET A 151 -11.77 6.04 17.60
C MET A 151 -13.22 5.59 17.33
N GLY A 152 -13.75 4.65 18.12
CA GLY A 152 -15.13 4.18 18.03
C GLY A 152 -15.40 3.14 16.95
N ALA A 153 -14.36 2.58 16.33
CA ALA A 153 -14.52 1.45 15.43
C ALA A 153 -14.74 0.14 16.21
N THR A 154 -15.52 -0.76 15.63
CA THR A 154 -15.65 -2.15 16.10
C THR A 154 -14.67 -3.02 15.33
N VAL A 155 -13.79 -3.74 16.04
CA VAL A 155 -12.82 -4.66 15.42
C VAL A 155 -13.34 -6.10 15.55
N HIS A 156 -13.45 -6.79 14.42
CA HIS A 156 -13.87 -8.18 14.32
C HIS A 156 -12.65 -9.06 14.04
N ALA A 157 -12.26 -9.86 15.03
CA ALA A 157 -11.21 -10.87 14.88
C ALA A 157 -11.70 -12.03 14.00
N VAL A 158 -10.96 -12.35 12.94
CA VAL A 158 -11.26 -13.44 12.01
C VAL A 158 -10.47 -14.68 12.41
N GLU A 159 -11.18 -15.70 12.88
CA GLU A 159 -10.62 -16.94 13.47
C GLU A 159 -10.44 -18.07 12.44
N THR A 160 -10.95 -17.89 11.23
CA THR A 160 -10.94 -18.88 10.15
C THR A 160 -9.67 -18.80 9.31
N GLY A 161 -9.33 -19.91 8.64
CA GLY A 161 -8.24 -19.99 7.68
C GLY A 161 -6.86 -19.75 8.31
N THR A 162 -6.05 -18.91 7.67
CA THR A 162 -4.70 -18.54 8.15
C THR A 162 -4.73 -17.46 9.24
N ARG A 163 -5.89 -16.84 9.49
CA ARG A 163 -6.09 -15.79 10.50
C ARG A 163 -5.23 -14.54 10.25
N THR A 164 -5.00 -14.23 8.97
CA THR A 164 -4.22 -13.06 8.52
C THR A 164 -5.03 -12.17 7.56
N LEU A 165 -4.38 -11.23 6.88
CA LEU A 165 -5.01 -10.27 5.95
C LEU A 165 -5.93 -10.93 4.91
N LYS A 166 -5.55 -12.08 4.33
CA LYS A 166 -6.39 -12.76 3.34
C LYS A 166 -7.77 -13.10 3.92
N ASP A 167 -7.81 -13.71 5.09
CA ASP A 167 -9.07 -14.09 5.74
C ASP A 167 -9.88 -12.86 6.17
N ALA A 168 -9.21 -11.76 6.54
CA ALA A 168 -9.84 -10.48 6.82
C ALA A 168 -10.53 -9.87 5.58
N VAL A 169 -9.91 -9.99 4.39
CA VAL A 169 -10.52 -9.58 3.11
C VAL A 169 -11.79 -10.40 2.84
N ASP A 170 -11.71 -11.73 2.95
CA ASP A 170 -12.85 -12.63 2.72
C ASP A 170 -14.01 -12.31 3.69
N ALA A 171 -13.70 -12.07 4.98
CA ALA A 171 -14.67 -11.69 5.99
C ALA A 171 -15.30 -10.30 5.72
N ALA A 172 -14.52 -9.31 5.28
CA ALA A 172 -15.01 -7.98 4.93
C ALA A 172 -15.95 -8.04 3.71
N PHE A 173 -15.61 -8.82 2.69
CA PHE A 173 -16.50 -9.06 1.55
C PHE A 173 -17.80 -9.78 1.96
N GLY A 174 -17.70 -10.81 2.82
CA GLY A 174 -18.87 -11.49 3.37
C GLY A 174 -19.77 -10.55 4.19
N ALA A 175 -19.18 -9.65 4.97
CA ALA A 175 -19.91 -8.63 5.71
C ALA A 175 -20.60 -7.63 4.78
N TRP A 176 -19.92 -7.20 3.71
CA TRP A 176 -20.50 -6.30 2.72
C TRP A 176 -21.68 -6.94 1.99
N MET A 177 -21.60 -8.22 1.64
CA MET A 177 -22.71 -9.00 1.09
C MET A 177 -23.95 -9.05 2.00
N ASN A 178 -23.75 -9.02 3.32
CA ASN A 178 -24.82 -9.04 4.31
C ASN A 178 -25.35 -7.63 4.65
N ASP A 179 -24.62 -6.58 4.27
CA ASP A 179 -24.95 -5.18 4.57
C ASP A 179 -24.60 -4.26 3.40
N LEU A 180 -25.40 -4.35 2.32
CA LEU A 180 -25.22 -3.59 1.08
C LEU A 180 -25.36 -2.05 1.27
N GLU A 181 -25.89 -1.62 2.42
CA GLU A 181 -25.97 -0.20 2.81
C GLU A 181 -24.63 0.35 3.33
N ALA A 182 -23.70 -0.52 3.73
CA ALA A 182 -22.34 -0.11 4.09
C ALA A 182 -21.51 0.20 2.84
N PHE A 183 -20.52 1.08 3.04
CA PHE A 183 -19.48 1.33 2.05
C PHE A 183 -18.23 0.53 2.41
N TYR A 184 -17.69 -0.24 1.47
CA TYR A 184 -16.44 -0.96 1.69
C TYR A 184 -15.24 -0.05 1.34
N VAL A 185 -14.44 0.29 2.34
CA VAL A 185 -13.23 1.11 2.16
C VAL A 185 -12.06 0.18 1.87
N LEU A 186 -11.77 -0.06 0.60
CA LEU A 186 -10.75 -1.01 0.18
C LEU A 186 -9.33 -0.43 0.37
N GLY A 187 -8.43 -1.20 0.98
CA GLY A 187 -7.16 -0.69 1.52
C GLY A 187 -5.96 -0.61 0.59
N SER A 188 -6.06 -1.12 -0.65
CA SER A 188 -4.95 -1.10 -1.61
C SER A 188 -5.41 -1.01 -3.06
N ALA A 189 -4.51 -0.83 -4.02
CA ALA A 189 -4.83 -0.75 -5.45
C ALA A 189 -5.13 -2.13 -6.06
N VAL A 190 -6.00 -2.89 -5.39
CA VAL A 190 -6.42 -4.27 -5.70
C VAL A 190 -7.95 -4.33 -5.78
N GLY A 191 -8.49 -5.51 -6.00
CA GLY A 191 -9.92 -5.73 -6.02
C GLY A 191 -10.58 -5.42 -7.37
N PRO A 192 -11.90 -5.63 -7.46
CA PRO A 192 -12.65 -5.37 -8.68
C PRO A 192 -12.62 -3.88 -9.03
N HIS A 193 -12.71 -3.58 -10.32
CA HIS A 193 -13.02 -2.23 -10.79
C HIS A 193 -14.30 -1.69 -10.11
N PRO A 194 -14.34 -0.44 -9.61
CA PRO A 194 -13.40 0.66 -9.85
C PRO A 194 -12.28 0.85 -8.82
N TYR A 195 -12.12 -0.02 -7.83
CA TYR A 195 -11.20 0.22 -6.71
C TYR A 195 -9.73 0.47 -7.11
N PRO A 196 -9.10 -0.30 -8.02
CA PRO A 196 -7.72 -0.02 -8.42
C PRO A 196 -7.52 1.41 -8.94
N THR A 197 -8.45 1.89 -9.77
CA THR A 197 -8.42 3.26 -10.33
C THR A 197 -8.66 4.32 -9.26
N ILE A 198 -9.62 4.10 -8.36
CA ILE A 198 -9.92 5.01 -7.24
C ILE A 198 -8.70 5.16 -6.33
N VAL A 199 -8.08 4.04 -5.97
CA VAL A 199 -6.94 4.02 -5.06
C VAL A 199 -5.71 4.65 -5.70
N HIS A 200 -5.46 4.41 -6.99
CA HIS A 200 -4.43 5.14 -7.74
C HIS A 200 -4.68 6.64 -7.64
N GLU A 201 -5.88 7.10 -8.01
CA GLU A 201 -6.22 8.52 -8.06
C GLU A 201 -5.97 9.22 -6.72
N PHE A 202 -6.33 8.58 -5.60
CA PHE A 202 -6.11 9.17 -4.28
C PHE A 202 -4.69 9.01 -3.73
N GLN A 203 -3.87 8.13 -4.32
CA GLN A 203 -2.46 7.96 -3.93
C GLN A 203 -1.49 8.75 -4.82
N LYS A 204 -1.90 9.22 -6.01
CA LYS A 204 -1.00 9.93 -6.94
C LYS A 204 -0.41 11.22 -6.37
N VAL A 205 -1.05 11.80 -5.35
CA VAL A 205 -0.54 12.96 -4.59
C VAL A 205 0.90 12.74 -4.09
N ILE A 206 1.31 11.49 -3.82
CA ILE A 206 2.67 11.14 -3.43
C ILE A 206 3.67 11.55 -4.51
N SER A 207 3.41 11.22 -5.77
CA SER A 207 4.30 11.53 -6.88
C SER A 207 4.09 12.92 -7.45
N GLU A 208 2.90 13.51 -7.36
CA GLU A 208 2.68 14.93 -7.66
C GLU A 208 3.59 15.81 -6.80
N GLU A 209 3.63 15.53 -5.50
CA GLU A 209 4.51 16.25 -4.59
C GLU A 209 5.98 15.90 -4.82
N SER A 210 6.34 14.61 -4.90
CA SER A 210 7.76 14.23 -5.01
C SER A 210 8.39 14.72 -6.30
N ARG A 211 7.64 14.74 -7.41
CA ARG A 211 8.11 15.25 -8.70
C ARG A 211 8.39 16.75 -8.64
N ARG A 212 7.49 17.53 -8.06
CA ARG A 212 7.72 18.96 -7.86
C ARG A 212 8.91 19.19 -6.94
N GLN A 213 8.97 18.48 -5.82
CA GLN A 213 10.01 18.63 -4.80
C GLN A 213 11.40 18.26 -5.33
N ILE A 214 11.54 17.21 -6.14
CA ILE A 214 12.85 16.82 -6.69
C ILE A 214 13.34 17.79 -7.76
N LEU A 215 12.44 18.29 -8.62
CA LEU A 215 12.77 19.34 -9.59
C LEU A 215 13.24 20.62 -8.89
N GLU A 216 12.62 21.00 -7.77
CA GLU A 216 13.04 22.15 -6.96
C GLU A 216 14.42 21.95 -6.30
N LYS A 217 14.76 20.73 -5.88
CA LYS A 217 15.99 20.43 -5.13
C LYS A 217 17.19 20.16 -6.04
N GLU A 218 16.97 19.47 -7.16
CA GLU A 218 18.03 18.92 -8.01
C GLU A 218 17.98 19.48 -9.45
N GLY A 219 16.94 20.24 -9.81
CA GLY A 219 16.80 20.83 -11.14
C GLY A 219 16.53 19.80 -12.25
N ARG A 220 16.33 18.53 -11.90
CA ARG A 220 16.09 17.40 -12.82
C ARG A 220 15.23 16.31 -12.16
N LEU A 221 14.72 15.39 -12.98
CA LEU A 221 14.03 14.19 -12.52
C LEU A 221 15.00 13.16 -11.90
N PRO A 222 14.51 12.28 -11.00
CA PRO A 222 15.35 11.24 -10.42
C PRO A 222 15.66 10.15 -11.44
N ASP A 223 16.75 9.40 -11.25
CA ASP A 223 17.06 8.25 -12.11
C ASP A 223 16.25 7.02 -11.68
N TYR A 224 15.91 6.91 -10.39
CA TYR A 224 15.11 5.82 -9.83
C TYR A 224 14.01 6.31 -8.88
N VAL A 225 12.85 5.65 -8.94
CA VAL A 225 11.81 5.70 -7.90
C VAL A 225 11.54 4.28 -7.41
N ILE A 226 11.71 4.06 -6.10
CA ILE A 226 11.63 2.74 -5.47
C ILE A 226 10.53 2.72 -4.41
N ALA A 227 9.67 1.71 -4.44
CA ALA A 227 8.58 1.54 -3.49
C ALA A 227 8.28 0.05 -3.20
N CYS A 228 7.82 -0.26 -2.00
CA CYS A 228 7.46 -1.63 -1.63
C CYS A 228 6.10 -2.03 -2.22
N VAL A 229 5.91 -3.29 -2.57
CA VAL A 229 4.72 -3.80 -3.26
C VAL A 229 4.15 -4.99 -2.49
N GLY A 230 3.09 -4.73 -1.73
CA GLY A 230 2.12 -5.76 -1.32
C GLY A 230 0.98 -5.74 -2.35
N GLY A 231 -0.20 -5.25 -1.96
CA GLY A 231 -1.25 -4.93 -2.94
C GLY A 231 -0.92 -3.74 -3.88
N GLY A 232 0.09 -2.92 -3.56
CA GLY A 232 0.65 -1.93 -4.50
C GLY A 232 0.16 -0.47 -4.41
N SER A 233 -0.69 -0.10 -3.45
CA SER A 233 -1.22 1.29 -3.32
C SER A 233 -0.17 2.38 -3.15
N ASN A 234 0.81 2.21 -2.25
CA ASN A 234 1.89 3.20 -2.08
C ASN A 234 2.76 3.31 -3.34
N ALA A 235 3.06 2.17 -3.98
CA ALA A 235 3.91 2.10 -5.14
C ALA A 235 3.26 2.76 -6.36
N ILE A 236 1.97 2.48 -6.62
CA ILE A 236 1.28 3.14 -7.73
C ILE A 236 1.21 4.65 -7.53
N GLY A 237 0.96 5.10 -6.29
CA GLY A 237 1.00 6.52 -5.95
C GLY A 237 2.36 7.16 -6.16
N ALA A 238 3.44 6.46 -5.79
CA ALA A 238 4.82 6.91 -5.96
C ALA A 238 5.27 6.91 -7.43
N PHE A 239 4.69 6.04 -8.27
CA PHE A 239 5.06 5.90 -9.68
C PHE A 239 4.25 6.79 -10.62
N SER A 240 2.99 7.10 -10.27
CA SER A 240 1.99 7.74 -11.15
C SER A 240 2.54 8.88 -12.03
N GLN A 241 3.16 9.91 -11.43
CA GLN A 241 3.68 11.07 -12.16
C GLN A 241 5.03 10.84 -12.86
N TYR A 242 5.56 9.63 -12.84
CA TYR A 242 6.82 9.24 -13.50
C TYR A 242 6.61 8.18 -14.59
N VAL A 243 5.40 7.59 -14.70
CA VAL A 243 5.13 6.53 -15.67
C VAL A 243 5.42 6.96 -17.11
N ALA A 244 5.15 8.22 -17.46
CA ALA A 244 5.40 8.74 -18.80
C ALA A 244 6.88 9.08 -19.07
N ASP A 245 7.71 9.24 -18.04
CA ASP A 245 9.13 9.57 -18.18
C ASP A 245 9.95 8.28 -18.27
N GLU A 246 10.16 7.78 -19.49
CA GLU A 246 10.86 6.51 -19.75
C GLU A 246 12.30 6.46 -19.18
N GLU A 247 12.92 7.62 -19.00
CA GLU A 247 14.24 7.78 -18.38
C GLU A 247 14.24 7.53 -16.86
N VAL A 248 13.09 7.68 -16.21
CA VAL A 248 12.93 7.40 -14.77
C VAL A 248 12.62 5.92 -14.58
N LYS A 249 13.55 5.19 -13.96
CA LYS A 249 13.41 3.76 -13.69
C LYS A 249 12.53 3.55 -12.46
N LEU A 250 11.48 2.76 -12.62
CA LEU A 250 10.53 2.47 -11.54
C LEU A 250 10.79 1.07 -11.02
N VAL A 251 10.95 0.94 -9.70
CA VAL A 251 11.31 -0.33 -9.06
C VAL A 251 10.32 -0.66 -7.94
N GLY A 252 9.54 -1.72 -8.13
CA GLY A 252 8.67 -2.30 -7.12
C GLY A 252 9.41 -3.38 -6.33
N VAL A 253 9.33 -3.36 -5.00
CA VAL A 253 9.99 -4.35 -4.14
C VAL A 253 8.99 -5.19 -3.36
N GLU A 254 8.91 -6.47 -3.67
CA GLU A 254 8.03 -7.42 -2.98
C GLU A 254 8.76 -8.21 -1.89
N ALA A 255 8.00 -8.88 -1.02
CA ALA A 255 8.55 -9.63 0.10
C ALA A 255 8.94 -11.06 -0.30
N ALA A 256 10.23 -11.36 -0.22
CA ALA A 256 10.75 -12.71 -0.41
C ALA A 256 10.65 -13.59 0.85
N GLY A 257 10.19 -13.06 1.98
CA GLY A 257 10.07 -13.80 3.24
C GLY A 257 11.39 -14.46 3.65
N HIS A 258 11.39 -15.79 3.83
CA HIS A 258 12.60 -16.57 4.15
C HIS A 258 13.48 -16.88 2.93
N GLY A 259 13.05 -16.49 1.73
CA GLY A 259 13.79 -16.64 0.48
C GLY A 259 12.92 -17.20 -0.64
N LEU A 260 13.26 -16.84 -1.88
CA LEU A 260 12.55 -17.25 -3.10
C LEU A 260 12.65 -18.76 -3.41
N ASP A 261 13.58 -19.46 -2.77
CA ASP A 261 13.76 -20.92 -2.90
C ASP A 261 12.92 -21.71 -1.87
N THR A 262 12.15 -21.00 -1.04
CA THR A 262 11.23 -21.58 -0.05
C THR A 262 9.78 -21.34 -0.45
N ASP A 263 8.83 -21.96 0.27
CA ASP A 263 7.40 -21.66 0.18
C ASP A 263 6.97 -20.47 1.07
N LYS A 264 7.91 -19.90 1.83
CA LYS A 264 7.67 -18.81 2.79
C LYS A 264 8.06 -17.47 2.19
N HIS A 265 7.27 -17.01 1.22
CA HIS A 265 7.42 -15.71 0.57
C HIS A 265 6.06 -15.11 0.18
N ALA A 266 6.03 -13.82 -0.10
CA ALA A 266 4.91 -13.12 -0.75
C ALA A 266 5.37 -12.45 -2.07
N ALA A 267 6.32 -13.09 -2.77
CA ALA A 267 6.92 -12.62 -4.01
C ALA A 267 6.05 -12.89 -5.25
N THR A 268 4.87 -12.26 -5.29
CA THR A 268 3.82 -12.47 -6.29
C THR A 268 4.27 -12.21 -7.73
N MET A 269 5.06 -11.18 -7.98
CA MET A 269 5.55 -10.80 -9.31
C MET A 269 6.67 -11.73 -9.79
N THR A 270 7.46 -12.30 -8.88
CA THR A 270 8.55 -13.22 -9.19
C THR A 270 8.07 -14.66 -9.38
N LYS A 271 7.14 -15.12 -8.53
CA LYS A 271 6.76 -16.55 -8.44
C LYS A 271 5.30 -16.83 -8.78
N GLY A 272 4.48 -15.80 -8.91
CA GLY A 272 3.06 -15.94 -9.22
C GLY A 272 2.76 -16.24 -10.68
N SER A 273 1.50 -16.59 -10.92
CA SER A 273 0.93 -16.78 -12.25
C SER A 273 -0.36 -15.99 -12.40
N ILE A 274 -0.88 -15.87 -13.62
CA ILE A 274 -2.07 -15.07 -13.90
C ILE A 274 -3.33 -15.87 -13.51
N GLY A 275 -4.21 -15.26 -12.72
CA GLY A 275 -5.50 -15.84 -12.35
C GLY A 275 -6.49 -14.78 -11.87
N ILE A 276 -7.62 -15.24 -11.32
CA ILE A 276 -8.65 -14.36 -10.73
C ILE A 276 -8.57 -14.51 -9.20
N VAL A 277 -8.34 -13.39 -8.51
CA VAL A 277 -8.25 -13.30 -7.05
C VAL A 277 -8.93 -12.02 -6.60
N ASP A 278 -9.69 -12.08 -5.50
CA ASP A 278 -10.36 -10.93 -4.87
C ASP A 278 -11.15 -10.05 -5.85
N GLY A 279 -11.82 -10.67 -6.83
CA GLY A 279 -12.65 -9.97 -7.81
C GLY A 279 -11.91 -9.34 -8.99
N MET A 280 -10.61 -9.59 -9.15
CA MET A 280 -9.79 -9.07 -10.27
C MET A 280 -8.96 -10.15 -10.95
N LYS A 281 -8.69 -9.98 -12.25
CA LYS A 281 -7.68 -10.74 -12.97
C LYS A 281 -6.30 -10.09 -12.77
N THR A 282 -5.37 -10.80 -12.16
CA THR A 282 -4.02 -10.29 -11.82
C THR A 282 -2.99 -11.42 -11.73
N TYR A 283 -1.74 -11.09 -11.36
CA TYR A 283 -0.78 -12.06 -10.83
C TYR A 283 -1.11 -12.42 -9.39
N ALA A 284 -1.04 -13.70 -9.07
CA ALA A 284 -1.10 -14.20 -7.71
C ALA A 284 -0.26 -15.48 -7.53
N VAL A 285 0.11 -15.80 -6.29
CA VAL A 285 0.76 -17.07 -5.97
C VAL A 285 -0.31 -18.15 -5.83
N PHE A 286 -0.26 -19.17 -6.69
CA PHE A 286 -1.18 -20.30 -6.68
C PHE A 286 -0.46 -21.59 -6.26
N GLY A 287 -1.18 -22.45 -5.54
CA GLY A 287 -0.76 -23.82 -5.24
C GLY A 287 -0.89 -24.75 -6.44
N GLN A 288 -0.44 -25.99 -6.28
CA GLN A 288 -0.55 -27.01 -7.33
C GLN A 288 -2.01 -27.40 -7.65
N ASP A 289 -2.92 -27.16 -6.71
CA ASP A 289 -4.36 -27.37 -6.85
C ASP A 289 -5.07 -26.21 -7.58
N GLY A 290 -4.34 -25.17 -7.96
CA GLY A 290 -4.87 -23.97 -8.61
C GLY A 290 -5.57 -23.00 -7.65
N GLN A 291 -5.55 -23.25 -6.35
CA GLN A 291 -6.05 -22.31 -5.34
C GLN A 291 -4.98 -21.30 -4.96
N VAL A 292 -5.40 -20.16 -4.40
CA VAL A 292 -4.46 -19.14 -3.90
C VAL A 292 -3.64 -19.76 -2.76
N ALA A 293 -2.31 -19.74 -2.91
CA ALA A 293 -1.41 -20.31 -1.92
C ALA A 293 -1.33 -19.42 -0.67
N PRO A 294 -1.11 -20.01 0.52
CA PRO A 294 -0.64 -19.24 1.66
C PRO A 294 0.72 -18.62 1.32
N VAL A 295 0.91 -17.37 1.71
CA VAL A 295 2.17 -16.63 1.57
C VAL A 295 2.72 -16.28 2.95
N TYR A 296 3.93 -15.74 2.97
CA TYR A 296 4.54 -15.29 4.22
C TYR A 296 5.47 -14.10 4.01
N SER A 297 5.44 -13.16 4.94
CA SER A 297 6.46 -12.13 5.18
C SER A 297 6.47 -11.75 6.65
N ILE A 298 7.61 -11.31 7.19
CA ILE A 298 7.65 -10.60 8.48
C ILE A 298 6.78 -9.33 8.48
N SER A 299 6.54 -8.76 7.30
CA SER A 299 5.72 -7.57 7.10
C SER A 299 4.28 -7.94 6.78
N ALA A 300 3.38 -7.79 7.75
CA ALA A 300 1.95 -8.03 7.56
C ALA A 300 1.32 -7.17 6.43
N GLY A 301 1.87 -6.00 6.11
CA GLY A 301 1.41 -5.17 4.99
C GLY A 301 1.83 -5.66 3.60
N LEU A 302 2.83 -6.55 3.51
CA LEU A 302 3.30 -7.18 2.27
C LEU A 302 2.90 -8.66 2.17
N ASP A 303 2.37 -9.25 3.25
CA ASP A 303 1.91 -10.64 3.32
C ASP A 303 0.55 -10.81 2.60
N TYR A 304 0.58 -10.67 1.27
CA TYR A 304 -0.58 -10.76 0.40
C TYR A 304 -0.24 -11.53 -0.87
N PRO A 305 -1.03 -12.55 -1.25
CA PRO A 305 -0.67 -13.46 -2.35
C PRO A 305 -0.96 -12.88 -3.74
N GLY A 306 -1.65 -11.75 -3.85
CA GLY A 306 -1.98 -11.09 -5.10
C GLY A 306 -1.23 -9.77 -5.28
N VAL A 307 -1.57 -9.04 -6.34
CA VAL A 307 -1.04 -7.70 -6.61
C VAL A 307 -2.05 -6.88 -7.40
N GLY A 308 -1.97 -5.55 -7.33
CA GLY A 308 -2.83 -4.67 -8.11
C GLY A 308 -2.72 -4.90 -9.63
N PRO A 309 -3.83 -4.83 -10.38
CA PRO A 309 -3.85 -5.18 -11.80
C PRO A 309 -3.04 -4.20 -12.67
N GLU A 310 -2.90 -2.95 -12.24
CA GLU A 310 -2.06 -1.97 -12.92
C GLU A 310 -0.57 -2.29 -12.76
N HIS A 311 -0.14 -2.82 -11.61
CA HIS A 311 1.22 -3.33 -11.43
C HIS A 311 1.48 -4.56 -12.30
N ALA A 312 0.51 -5.47 -12.40
CA ALA A 312 0.58 -6.60 -13.32
C ALA A 312 0.76 -6.15 -14.78
N TYR A 313 0.03 -5.11 -15.20
CA TYR A 313 0.20 -4.48 -16.51
C TYR A 313 1.59 -3.86 -16.69
N PHE A 314 2.11 -3.16 -15.67
CA PHE A 314 3.45 -2.57 -15.74
C PHE A 314 4.58 -3.60 -15.79
N LYS A 315 4.39 -4.77 -15.18
CA LYS A 315 5.33 -5.88 -15.32
C LYS A 315 5.33 -6.43 -16.74
N ASP A 316 4.16 -6.72 -17.30
CA ASP A 316 4.04 -7.30 -18.65
C ASP A 316 4.53 -6.34 -19.74
N SER A 317 4.31 -5.03 -19.56
CA SER A 317 4.83 -3.99 -20.46
C SER A 317 6.32 -3.69 -20.26
N GLY A 318 6.93 -4.18 -19.17
CA GLY A 318 8.32 -3.88 -18.82
C GLY A 318 8.55 -2.46 -18.30
N ARG A 319 7.49 -1.70 -17.99
CA ARG A 319 7.61 -0.32 -17.51
C ARG A 319 8.17 -0.22 -16.09
N VAL A 320 7.84 -1.19 -15.24
CA VAL A 320 8.30 -1.26 -13.85
C VAL A 320 9.10 -2.55 -13.66
N GLU A 321 10.29 -2.43 -13.07
CA GLU A 321 11.10 -3.55 -12.62
C GLU A 321 10.55 -4.03 -11.26
N TYR A 322 10.30 -5.33 -11.11
CA TYR A 322 9.92 -5.91 -9.82
C TYR A 322 11.03 -6.82 -9.32
N VAL A 323 11.47 -6.55 -8.10
CA VAL A 323 12.53 -7.30 -7.40
C VAL A 323 12.03 -7.71 -6.02
N ALA A 324 12.71 -8.64 -5.36
CA ALA A 324 12.32 -9.12 -4.05
C ALA A 324 13.39 -8.83 -2.98
N ALA A 325 12.94 -8.62 -1.75
CA ALA A 325 13.78 -8.50 -0.57
C ALA A 325 13.31 -9.47 0.52
N THR A 326 14.24 -10.20 1.12
CA THR A 326 14.01 -11.13 2.22
C THR A 326 13.72 -10.40 3.53
N ASP A 327 13.15 -11.12 4.50
CA ASP A 327 12.94 -10.62 5.86
C ASP A 327 14.25 -10.08 6.45
N GLU A 328 15.36 -10.79 6.26
CA GLU A 328 16.66 -10.36 6.77
C GLU A 328 17.14 -9.07 6.12
N GLU A 329 17.05 -8.96 4.78
CA GLU A 329 17.43 -7.72 4.07
C GLU A 329 16.58 -6.53 4.54
N ALA A 330 15.27 -6.73 4.74
CA ALA A 330 14.37 -5.70 5.23
C ALA A 330 14.69 -5.29 6.68
N VAL A 331 14.96 -6.24 7.56
CA VAL A 331 15.34 -5.94 8.96
C VAL A 331 16.68 -5.19 9.00
N GLN A 332 17.68 -5.61 8.22
CA GLN A 332 18.96 -4.89 8.16
C GLN A 332 18.81 -3.49 7.60
N ALA A 333 17.97 -3.29 6.58
CA ALA A 333 17.68 -1.97 6.03
C ALA A 333 16.95 -1.06 7.04
N LEU A 334 16.02 -1.61 7.82
CA LEU A 334 15.36 -0.89 8.93
C LEU A 334 16.38 -0.39 9.94
N LEU A 335 17.26 -1.28 10.40
CA LEU A 335 18.30 -0.95 11.38
C LEU A 335 19.31 0.05 10.82
N LEU A 336 19.68 -0.08 9.55
CA LEU A 336 20.59 0.83 8.89
C LEU A 336 20.00 2.24 8.81
N LEU A 337 18.77 2.39 8.33
CA LEU A 337 18.13 3.71 8.24
C LEU A 337 17.94 4.32 9.65
N SER A 338 17.56 3.50 10.63
CA SER A 338 17.43 3.93 12.03
C SER A 338 18.75 4.45 12.58
N LYS A 339 19.85 3.77 12.28
CA LYS A 339 21.19 4.13 12.77
C LYS A 339 21.79 5.34 12.05
N THR A 340 21.56 5.47 10.74
CA THR A 340 22.18 6.51 9.91
C THR A 340 21.39 7.81 9.92
N GLU A 341 20.05 7.73 9.91
CA GLU A 341 19.19 8.91 9.76
C GLU A 341 18.30 9.17 11.00
N GLY A 342 18.29 8.27 11.99
CA GLY A 342 17.38 8.40 13.14
C GLY A 342 15.90 8.23 12.77
N ILE A 343 15.62 7.62 11.62
CA ILE A 343 14.26 7.35 11.13
C ILE A 343 13.99 5.87 11.30
N ILE A 344 12.91 5.53 12.02
CA ILE A 344 12.46 4.14 12.16
C ILE A 344 11.37 3.89 11.09
N PRO A 345 11.70 3.31 9.93
CA PRO A 345 10.72 3.04 8.88
C PRO A 345 9.82 1.86 9.27
N ALA A 346 8.62 1.81 8.69
CA ALA A 346 7.82 0.60 8.72
C ALA A 346 8.56 -0.55 8.03
N ILE A 347 8.42 -1.77 8.53
CA ILE A 347 9.10 -2.94 7.95
C ILE A 347 8.72 -3.18 6.47
N GLU A 348 7.52 -2.76 6.06
CA GLU A 348 7.09 -2.68 4.66
C GLU A 348 8.05 -1.78 3.85
N SER A 349 8.24 -0.53 4.30
CA SER A 349 9.09 0.46 3.64
C SER A 349 10.55 0.01 3.60
N SER A 350 10.99 -0.74 4.60
CA SER A 350 12.35 -1.28 4.68
C SER A 350 12.70 -2.25 3.55
N HIS A 351 11.71 -2.89 2.91
CA HIS A 351 11.96 -3.67 1.69
C HIS A 351 12.43 -2.77 0.54
N ALA A 352 11.79 -1.61 0.35
CA ALA A 352 12.23 -0.63 -0.66
C ALA A 352 13.61 -0.06 -0.33
N ILE A 353 13.89 0.18 0.95
CA ILE A 353 15.21 0.66 1.41
C ILE A 353 16.27 -0.42 1.18
N ALA A 354 15.97 -1.69 1.42
CA ALA A 354 16.89 -2.80 1.18
C ALA A 354 17.34 -2.88 -0.28
N GLU A 355 16.43 -2.65 -1.23
CA GLU A 355 16.80 -2.56 -2.64
C GLU A 355 17.71 -1.37 -2.93
N ALA A 356 17.40 -0.20 -2.38
CA ALA A 356 18.26 0.98 -2.52
C ALA A 356 19.67 0.74 -1.96
N VAL A 357 19.80 0.04 -0.82
CA VAL A 357 21.09 -0.35 -0.22
C VAL A 357 21.91 -1.24 -1.17
N LYS A 358 21.25 -2.15 -1.90
CA LYS A 358 21.92 -3.01 -2.90
C LYS A 358 22.30 -2.26 -4.17
N ARG A 359 21.51 -1.26 -4.55
CA ARG A 359 21.60 -0.57 -5.85
C ARG A 359 22.51 0.65 -5.80
N ALA A 360 22.33 1.53 -4.81
CA ALA A 360 22.99 2.82 -4.75
C ALA A 360 24.53 2.76 -4.82
N PRO A 361 25.24 1.83 -4.16
CA PRO A 361 26.71 1.74 -4.24
C PRO A 361 27.25 1.41 -5.64
N LYS A 362 26.39 0.92 -6.54
CA LYS A 362 26.74 0.55 -7.92
C LYS A 362 26.46 1.67 -8.92
N LEU A 363 25.86 2.76 -8.46
CA LEU A 363 25.46 3.92 -9.25
C LEU A 363 26.45 5.07 -9.06
N SER A 364 26.44 6.01 -10.02
CA SER A 364 27.22 7.24 -9.90
C SER A 364 26.71 8.10 -8.74
N LYS A 365 27.59 8.90 -8.13
CA LYS A 365 27.23 9.89 -7.10
C LYS A 365 26.30 10.99 -7.61
N ASP A 366 26.23 11.18 -8.92
CA ASP A 366 25.32 12.14 -9.55
C ASP A 366 23.93 11.55 -9.79
N GLU A 367 23.76 10.23 -9.71
CA GLU A 367 22.45 9.57 -9.83
C GLU A 367 21.61 9.78 -8.56
N ILE A 368 20.29 9.81 -8.74
CA ILE A 368 19.30 10.16 -7.72
C ILE A 368 18.30 9.01 -7.59
N ILE A 369 18.11 8.53 -6.36
CA ILE A 369 17.08 7.57 -5.99
C ILE A 369 16.06 8.25 -5.06
N ILE A 370 14.78 8.22 -5.43
CA ILE A 370 13.67 8.49 -4.51
C ILE A 370 13.15 7.16 -3.96
N ILE A 371 13.09 7.03 -2.64
CA ILE A 371 12.49 5.89 -1.94
C ILE A 371 11.19 6.36 -1.29
N ASN A 372 10.08 5.67 -1.54
CA ASN A 372 8.83 5.94 -0.85
C ASN A 372 8.83 5.29 0.54
N VAL A 373 9.03 6.09 1.60
CA VAL A 373 8.94 5.63 3.00
C VAL A 373 7.47 5.61 3.39
N SER A 374 6.81 4.53 2.99
CA SER A 374 5.35 4.36 2.99
C SER A 374 4.67 4.43 4.37
N GLY A 375 5.43 4.27 5.47
CA GLY A 375 4.94 4.43 6.84
C GLY A 375 6.06 4.38 7.88
N ARG A 376 5.71 4.69 9.14
CA ARG A 376 6.62 4.63 10.29
C ARG A 376 6.57 3.29 11.01
N GLY A 377 7.69 2.90 11.61
CA GLY A 377 7.91 1.58 12.21
C GLY A 377 7.53 1.43 13.68
N ASP A 378 6.83 2.39 14.29
CA ASP A 378 6.39 2.28 15.70
C ASP A 378 5.64 0.97 15.96
N LYS A 379 4.83 0.53 14.99
CA LYS A 379 4.05 -0.71 15.05
C LYS A 379 4.90 -1.98 14.98
N ASP A 380 6.12 -1.87 14.47
CA ASP A 380 7.00 -3.01 14.18
C ASP A 380 8.05 -3.21 15.27
N VAL A 381 8.30 -2.23 16.14
CA VAL A 381 9.40 -2.25 17.13
C VAL A 381 9.41 -3.54 17.97
N ALA A 382 8.25 -3.97 18.47
CA ALA A 382 8.16 -5.19 19.27
C ALA A 382 8.53 -6.44 18.45
N ALA A 383 7.93 -6.60 17.26
CA ALA A 383 8.21 -7.73 16.39
C ALA A 383 9.68 -7.78 15.94
N ILE A 384 10.30 -6.62 15.68
CA ILE A 384 11.72 -6.52 15.33
C ILE A 384 12.61 -6.87 16.53
N ALA A 385 12.25 -6.44 17.74
CA ALA A 385 12.98 -6.83 18.95
C ALA A 385 12.97 -8.35 19.13
N ASP A 386 11.79 -8.98 19.05
CA ASP A 386 11.64 -10.44 19.17
C ASP A 386 12.43 -11.18 18.07
N TYR A 387 12.38 -10.69 16.83
CA TYR A 387 13.15 -11.25 15.70
C TYR A 387 14.66 -11.24 15.96
N LEU A 388 15.18 -10.13 16.50
CA LEU A 388 16.61 -10.00 16.81
C LEU A 388 17.03 -10.83 18.02
N GLU A 389 16.15 -11.04 18.99
CA GLU A 389 16.41 -11.93 20.12
C GLU A 389 16.46 -13.40 19.70
N ALA A 390 15.57 -13.84 18.82
CA ALA A 390 15.54 -15.21 18.30
C ALA A 390 16.79 -15.59 17.46
N LYS A 391 17.58 -14.61 17.03
CA LYS A 391 18.83 -14.81 16.27
C LYS A 391 20.10 -14.82 17.11
N LYS A 392 20.01 -14.46 18.40
CA LYS A 392 21.12 -14.56 19.36
C LYS A 392 21.21 -15.98 19.89
#